data_AF-A0A2V9IXT2-F1
#
_entry.id   AF-A0A2V9IXT2-F1
#
_cell.length_a   1.000
_cell.length_b   1.000
_cell.length_c   1.000
_cell.angle_alpha   90.00
_cell.angle_beta   90.00
_cell.angle_gamma   90.00
#
_symmetry.space_group_name_H-M   'P 1'
#
loop_
_entity.id
_entity.type
_entity.pdbx_description
1 polymer ?
#
loop_
_entity_poly.entity_id
_entity_poly.type
_entity_poly.pdbx_seq_one_letter_code
_entity_poly.pdbx_strand_id
1 'polypeptide(L)'
;RVVSSLGEADQLKEFIKPNDWNQVHVIARGNILIHILNGHMMSVAIDDDNAKRSMGGLIGLQLHMGAPMKVEFRNFWLKKL
;
A
#
# COMPACT_ATOMS: atom_id res chain seq x y z
N ARG A 1 7.88 12.24 10.18
CA ARG A 1 7.86 13.58 9.52
C ARG A 1 7.50 13.39 8.06
N VAL A 2 6.81 14.34 7.42
CA VAL A 2 6.59 14.33 5.97
C VAL A 2 7.85 14.87 5.29
N VAL A 3 8.34 14.17 4.27
CA VAL A 3 9.58 14.54 3.54
C VAL A 3 9.26 15.14 2.16
N SER A 4 8.17 14.70 1.53
CA SER A 4 7.66 15.22 0.26
C SER A 4 6.17 14.90 0.11
N SER A 5 5.52 15.52 -0.87
CA SER A 5 4.19 15.14 -1.37
C SER A 5 4.31 14.39 -2.71
N LEU A 6 3.31 13.56 -3.01
CA LEU A 6 3.14 12.85 -4.29
C LEU A 6 2.04 13.47 -5.17
N GLY A 7 1.43 14.56 -4.71
CA GLY A 7 0.31 15.23 -5.35
C GLY A 7 -0.78 15.59 -4.33
N GLU A 8 -1.82 16.26 -4.80
CA GLU A 8 -2.98 16.55 -3.97
C GLU A 8 -3.81 15.28 -3.75
N ALA A 9 -4.42 15.16 -2.57
CA ALA A 9 -5.18 13.96 -2.20
C ALA A 9 -6.31 13.66 -3.20
N ASP A 10 -6.95 14.69 -3.75
CA ASP A 10 -8.05 14.51 -4.70
C ASP A 10 -7.57 13.99 -6.05
N GLN A 11 -6.40 14.43 -6.53
CA GLN A 11 -5.78 13.89 -7.74
C GLN A 11 -5.41 12.42 -7.58
N LEU A 12 -4.90 12.03 -6.41
CA LEU A 12 -4.55 10.64 -6.15
C LEU A 12 -5.79 9.73 -6.09
N LYS A 13 -6.93 10.24 -5.59
CA LYS A 13 -8.19 9.48 -5.56
C LYS A 13 -8.72 9.17 -6.96
N GLU A 14 -8.41 9.97 -7.97
CA GLU A 14 -8.83 9.71 -9.36
C GLU A 14 -8.28 8.38 -9.90
N PHE A 15 -7.17 7.88 -9.35
CA PHE A 15 -6.62 6.59 -9.73
C PHE A 15 -7.34 5.40 -9.08
N ILE A 16 -8.20 5.62 -8.08
CA ILE A 16 -9.00 4.56 -7.46
C ILE A 16 -10.19 4.28 -8.37
N LYS A 17 -10.46 2.99 -8.62
CA LYS A 17 -11.64 2.55 -9.39
C LYS A 17 -12.71 2.03 -8.43
N PRO A 18 -13.77 2.79 -8.13
CA PRO A 18 -14.83 2.32 -7.24
C PRO A 18 -15.59 1.16 -7.89
N ASN A 19 -15.91 0.13 -7.10
CA ASN A 19 -16.65 -1.06 -7.56
C ASN A 19 -16.00 -1.82 -8.73
N ASP A 20 -14.69 -1.66 -8.92
CA ASP A 20 -13.91 -2.37 -9.95
C ASP A 20 -12.54 -2.79 -9.37
N TRP A 21 -11.80 -3.57 -10.15
CA TRP A 21 -10.51 -4.11 -9.78
C TRP A 21 -9.44 -3.03 -9.72
N ASN A 22 -8.80 -2.94 -8.56
CA ASN A 22 -7.61 -2.13 -8.37
C ASN A 22 -6.39 -3.04 -8.23
N GLN A 23 -5.32 -2.73 -8.96
CA GLN A 23 -4.04 -3.39 -8.81
C GLN A 23 -3.27 -2.72 -7.66
N VAL A 24 -2.91 -3.51 -6.65
CA VAL A 24 -2.02 -3.09 -5.57
C VAL A 24 -0.65 -3.73 -5.80
N HIS A 25 0.40 -2.91 -5.73
CA HIS A 25 1.78 -3.38 -5.74
C HIS A 25 2.52 -2.73 -4.58
N VAL A 26 3.07 -3.56 -3.70
CA VAL A 26 3.88 -3.14 -2.56
C VAL A 26 5.32 -3.59 -2.77
N ILE A 27 6.25 -2.66 -2.64
CA ILE A 27 7.70 -2.94 -2.68
C ILE A 27 8.26 -2.66 -1.29
N ALA A 28 8.76 -3.71 -0.64
CA ALA A 28 9.47 -3.60 0.64
C ALA A 28 10.97 -3.84 0.42
N ARG A 29 11.77 -2.77 0.42
CA ARG A 29 13.22 -2.84 0.18
C ARG A 29 13.97 -2.19 1.35
N GLY A 30 14.59 -3.02 2.19
CA GLY A 30 15.23 -2.53 3.41
C GLY A 30 14.18 -1.91 4.33
N ASN A 31 14.42 -0.66 4.77
CA ASN A 31 13.47 0.10 5.59
C ASN A 31 12.53 1.01 4.78
N ILE A 32 12.47 0.84 3.46
CA ILE A 32 11.64 1.63 2.56
C ILE A 32 10.47 0.78 2.08
N LEU A 33 9.25 1.28 2.29
CA LEU A 33 7.99 0.66 1.85
C LEU A 33 7.33 1.59 0.82
N ILE A 34 7.13 1.10 -0.40
CA ILE A 34 6.52 1.83 -1.49
C ILE A 34 5.17 1.18 -1.81
N HIS A 35 4.10 1.98 -1.82
CA HIS A 35 2.74 1.55 -2.10
C HIS A 35 2.28 2.13 -3.43
N ILE A 36 1.90 1.27 -4.36
CA ILE A 36 1.48 1.63 -5.70
C ILE A 36 0.06 1.10 -5.92
N LEU A 37 -0.81 1.96 -6.45
CA LEU A 37 -2.17 1.61 -6.85
C LEU A 37 -2.36 1.93 -8.33
N ASN A 38 -2.81 0.94 -9.12
CA ASN A 38 -3.05 1.10 -10.56
C ASN A 38 -1.89 1.78 -11.31
N GLY A 39 -0.65 1.43 -10.95
CA GLY A 39 0.58 1.99 -11.55
C GLY A 39 1.04 3.33 -10.96
N HIS A 40 0.30 3.94 -10.05
CA HIS A 40 0.60 5.25 -9.46
C HIS A 40 1.12 5.11 -8.03
N MET A 41 2.19 5.85 -7.70
CA MET A 41 2.75 5.84 -6.35
C MET A 41 1.83 6.60 -5.40
N MET A 42 1.31 5.91 -4.39
CA MET A 42 0.35 6.47 -3.43
C MET A 42 1.02 6.87 -2.12
N SER A 43 2.07 6.16 -1.72
CA SER A 43 2.78 6.43 -0.47
C SER A 43 4.18 5.81 -0.46
N VAL A 44 5.12 6.50 0.17
CA VAL A 44 6.44 5.99 0.53
C VAL A 44 6.66 6.19 2.03
N ALA A 45 6.95 5.12 2.74
CA ALA A 45 7.35 5.16 4.14
C ALA A 45 8.82 4.76 4.27
N ILE A 46 9.59 5.55 5.02
CA ILE A 46 10.98 5.26 5.40
C ILE A 46 10.98 5.08 6.91
N ASP A 47 11.22 3.86 7.38
CA ASP A 47 11.23 3.52 8.80
C ASP A 47 12.65 3.59 9.36
N ASP A 48 13.02 4.77 9.85
CA ASP A 48 14.32 5.03 10.47
C ASP A 48 14.36 4.65 11.97
N ASP A 49 13.28 4.11 12.55
CA ASP A 49 13.27 3.61 13.92
C ASP A 49 13.87 2.20 13.98
N ASN A 50 15.21 2.13 14.01
CA ASN A 50 15.94 0.85 14.07
C ASN A 50 15.51 -0.07 15.22
N ALA A 51 14.97 0.48 16.33
CA ALA A 51 14.57 -0.31 17.48
C ALA A 51 13.19 -0.94 17.33
N LYS A 52 12.28 -0.30 16.59
CA LYS A 52 10.88 -0.74 16.47
C LYS A 52 10.48 -1.21 15.07
N ARG A 53 11.26 -0.90 14.04
CA ARG A 53 10.98 -1.35 12.67
C ARG A 53 11.00 -2.86 12.57
N SER A 54 10.15 -3.40 11.70
CA SER A 54 10.21 -4.81 11.33
C SER A 54 10.89 -5.00 9.97
N MET A 55 11.83 -5.94 9.90
CA MET A 55 12.53 -6.31 8.65
C MET A 55 11.85 -7.49 7.93
N GLY A 56 10.82 -8.08 8.52
CA GLY A 56 10.10 -9.22 7.98
C GLY A 56 8.79 -9.47 8.71
N GLY A 57 7.96 -10.34 8.15
CA GLY A 57 6.66 -10.64 8.75
C GLY A 57 5.78 -11.44 7.82
N LEU A 58 4.51 -11.53 8.20
CA LEU A 58 3.47 -12.20 7.41
C LEU A 58 2.73 -11.17 6.55
N ILE A 59 2.20 -11.62 5.42
CA ILE A 59 1.27 -10.84 4.59
C ILE A 59 -0.14 -11.23 5.00
N GLY A 60 -0.94 -10.24 5.38
CA GLY A 60 -2.33 -10.43 5.79
C GLY A 60 -3.27 -9.50 5.02
N LEU A 61 -4.49 -9.98 4.78
CA LEU A 61 -5.58 -9.17 4.24
C LEU A 61 -6.46 -8.75 5.40
N GLN A 62 -6.57 -7.45 5.64
CA GLN A 62 -7.42 -6.91 6.69
C GLN A 62 -8.70 -6.35 6.06
N LEU A 63 -9.84 -6.77 6.61
CA LEU A 63 -11.13 -6.13 6.39
C LEU A 63 -11.47 -5.33 7.64
N HIS A 64 -11.75 -4.03 7.48
CA HIS A 64 -12.11 -3.18 8.60
C HIS A 64 -13.49 -3.55 9.14
N MET A 65 -13.69 -3.50 10.46
CA MET A 65 -15.00 -3.72 11.07
C MET A 65 -15.83 -2.44 10.97
N GLY A 66 -17.02 -2.49 10.39
CA GLY A 66 -17.88 -1.32 10.20
C GLY A 66 -19.20 -1.67 9.53
N ALA A 67 -19.69 -0.79 8.67
CA ALA A 67 -20.85 -1.08 7.82
C ALA A 67 -20.58 -2.35 6.98
N PRO A 68 -21.63 -3.15 6.66
CA PRO A 68 -21.48 -4.33 5.82
C PRO A 68 -20.74 -4.00 4.53
N MET A 69 -19.62 -4.71 4.28
CA MET A 69 -18.79 -4.49 3.11
C MET A 69 -18.33 -5.82 2.52
N LYS A 70 -18.16 -5.83 1.19
CA LYS A 70 -17.59 -6.94 0.43
C LYS A 70 -16.30 -6.48 -0.23
N VAL A 71 -15.26 -7.29 -0.12
CA VAL A 71 -14.01 -7.11 -0.87
C VAL A 71 -13.64 -8.44 -1.51
N GLU A 72 -13.21 -8.38 -2.75
CA GLU A 72 -12.75 -9.54 -3.52
C GLU A 72 -11.29 -9.35 -3.86
N PHE A 73 -10.51 -10.41 -3.71
CA PHE A 73 -9.09 -10.41 -4.02
C PHE A 73 -8.78 -11.51 -5.02
N ARG A 74 -7.83 -11.26 -5.92
CA ARG A 74 -7.31 -12.24 -6.87
C ARG A 74 -5.86 -11.91 -7.19
N ASN A 75 -5.17 -12.84 -7.86
CA ASN A 75 -3.90 -12.55 -8.50
C ASN A 75 -2.80 -12.11 -7.52
N PHE A 76 -2.55 -12.94 -6.50
CA PHE A 76 -1.47 -12.71 -5.54
C PHE A 76 -0.15 -13.27 -6.07
N TRP A 77 0.87 -12.41 -6.10
CA TRP A 77 2.24 -12.79 -6.46
C TRP A 77 3.20 -12.23 -5.44
N LEU A 78 4.25 -13.01 -5.15
CA LEU A 78 5.34 -12.61 -4.27
C LEU A 78 6.66 -12.89 -4.97
N LYS A 79 7.54 -11.88 -5.01
CA LYS A 79 8.91 -12.01 -5.50
C LYS A 79 9.86 -11.48 -4.44
N LYS A 80 10.88 -12.27 -4.09
CA LYS A 80 11.99 -11.82 -3.26
C LYS A 80 12.88 -10.86 -4.06
N LEU A 81 13.23 -9.73 -3.44
CA LEU A 81 14.11 -8.70 -4.02
C LEU A 81 15.59 -9.01 -3.76
#